data_AF-A0A2I0JUV6-F1
#
_entry.id   AF-A0A2I0JUV6-F1
#
_cell.length_a   1.000
_cell.length_b   1.000
_cell.length_c   1.000
_cell.angle_alpha   90.00
_cell.angle_beta   90.00
_cell.angle_gamma   90.00
#
_symmetry.space_group_name_H-M   'P 1'
#
loop_
_entity.id
_entity.type
_entity.pdbx_description
1 polymer ?
#
loop_
_entity_poly.entity_id
_entity_poly.type
_entity_poly.pdbx_seq_one_letter_code
_entity_poly.pdbx_strand_id
1 'polypeptide(L)'
;MDKHKETVDDPSRQKKTVDDPIFETRWMLRTLQRDLLMLENQLPFFVLEELFKLTSTDQEETSLPVLAVTFFNPLLPREDIAAKLDKEEEYDHLLDVFRSTFLSAVRKKVKAHGWSGSSHNLSMPAIASQDRNLILDVFLTTFLSAVQACTRRGTHGSFSSSHSSASQDRQLNHCAIEVQEAGVEIQKQENCDLLDISYNDGVLKIPPLPINDDTVPLFFNFIAFEQCDDAARPFFTNFFMFLDSLIYSKLDVQILHREAIINHALGSNKAVAILINTLARQIVYDPSQCYLSAEMKKVNHRCKVYYESKLRTWWRNLVRKYFSNPWSILSLAAAILLLILTVVQTFYTIYPVYK
;
A
#
# COMPACT_ATOMS: atom_id res chain seq x y z
N MET A 1 -46.06 -58.48 -18.08
CA MET A 1 -47.14 -57.79 -17.36
C MET A 1 -46.50 -57.10 -16.16
N ASP A 2 -45.57 -56.18 -16.35
CA ASP A 2 -45.74 -54.85 -16.98
C ASP A 2 -47.00 -54.13 -16.51
N LYS A 3 -46.81 -53.33 -15.46
CA LYS A 3 -47.54 -52.08 -15.28
C LYS A 3 -46.49 -50.98 -15.06
N HIS A 4 -46.17 -50.31 -16.16
CA HIS A 4 -45.60 -48.98 -16.17
C HIS A 4 -46.46 -48.05 -15.30
N LYS A 5 -45.83 -47.36 -14.36
CA LYS A 5 -46.37 -46.15 -13.77
C LYS A 5 -45.50 -45.01 -14.29
N GLU A 6 -45.99 -44.35 -15.33
CA GLU A 6 -45.40 -43.17 -15.94
C GLU A 6 -45.19 -42.09 -14.87
N THR A 7 -43.94 -41.71 -14.68
CA THR A 7 -43.56 -40.41 -14.13
C THR A 7 -43.87 -39.37 -15.20
N VAL A 8 -44.96 -38.62 -15.01
CA VAL A 8 -45.21 -37.39 -15.76
C VAL A 8 -44.23 -36.36 -15.24
N ASP A 9 -43.07 -36.29 -15.88
CA ASP A 9 -42.17 -35.14 -15.79
C ASP A 9 -42.90 -33.94 -16.42
N ASP A 10 -43.28 -32.97 -15.60
CA ASP A 10 -43.71 -31.65 -16.06
C ASP A 10 -42.51 -30.93 -16.69
N PRO A 11 -42.50 -30.65 -18.01
CA PRO A 11 -41.35 -30.07 -18.70
C PRO A 11 -41.24 -28.54 -18.54
N SER A 12 -42.09 -27.91 -17.71
CA SER A 12 -42.23 -26.45 -17.68
C SER A 12 -41.43 -25.72 -16.60
N ARG A 13 -40.20 -26.18 -16.28
CA ARG A 13 -39.25 -25.37 -15.49
C ARG A 13 -37.79 -25.50 -15.91
N GLN A 14 -37.53 -25.55 -17.22
CA GLN A 14 -36.29 -24.97 -17.72
C GLN A 14 -36.37 -23.45 -17.46
N LYS A 15 -35.68 -22.98 -16.42
CA LYS A 15 -35.43 -21.55 -16.20
C LYS A 15 -34.65 -21.10 -17.43
N LYS A 16 -35.36 -20.56 -18.44
CA LYS A 16 -34.74 -19.84 -19.56
C LYS A 16 -33.80 -18.84 -18.90
N THR A 17 -32.50 -19.08 -18.98
CA THR A 17 -31.53 -18.00 -18.85
C THR A 17 -31.93 -17.04 -19.95
N VAL A 18 -32.54 -15.93 -19.56
CA VAL A 18 -32.64 -14.79 -20.46
C VAL A 18 -31.20 -14.55 -20.89
N ASP A 19 -30.95 -14.61 -22.20
CA ASP A 19 -29.69 -14.22 -22.85
C ASP A 19 -29.50 -12.73 -22.56
N ASP A 20 -29.11 -12.43 -21.32
CA ASP A 20 -28.88 -11.09 -20.84
C ASP A 20 -27.44 -10.76 -21.22
N PRO A 21 -27.25 -9.80 -22.15
CA PRO A 21 -25.93 -9.46 -22.66
C PRO A 21 -24.93 -9.20 -21.54
N ILE A 22 -25.39 -8.63 -20.42
CA ILE A 22 -24.60 -8.28 -19.23
C ILE A 22 -23.82 -9.49 -18.69
N PHE A 23 -24.45 -10.67 -18.66
CA PHE A 23 -23.86 -11.89 -18.11
C PHE A 23 -23.18 -12.76 -19.17
N GLU A 24 -23.50 -12.58 -20.46
CA GLU A 24 -22.87 -13.30 -21.56
C GLU A 24 -21.48 -12.75 -21.91
N THR A 25 -21.29 -11.46 -21.70
CA THR A 25 -20.08 -10.77 -22.14
C THR A 25 -19.06 -10.71 -21.01
N ARG A 26 -18.03 -11.57 -21.09
CA ARG A 26 -16.98 -11.71 -20.05
C ARG A 26 -16.36 -10.40 -19.55
N TRP A 27 -16.21 -9.40 -20.42
CA TRP A 27 -15.62 -8.11 -20.03
C TRP A 27 -16.64 -7.18 -19.36
N MET A 28 -17.94 -7.27 -19.67
CA MET A 28 -18.96 -6.41 -19.06
C MET A 28 -19.11 -6.67 -17.58
N LEU A 29 -19.11 -7.94 -17.17
CA LEU A 29 -19.17 -8.30 -15.75
C LEU A 29 -17.98 -7.71 -14.97
N ARG A 30 -16.77 -7.78 -15.53
CA ARG A 30 -15.57 -7.19 -14.91
C ARG A 30 -15.66 -5.67 -14.83
N THR A 31 -16.15 -5.01 -15.87
CA THR A 31 -16.37 -3.55 -15.87
C THR A 31 -17.38 -3.16 -14.79
N LEU A 32 -18.52 -3.86 -14.71
CA LEU A 32 -19.53 -3.60 -13.68
C LEU A 32 -18.99 -3.80 -12.27
N GLN A 33 -18.24 -4.87 -12.02
CA GLN A 33 -17.60 -5.11 -10.71
C GLN A 33 -16.70 -3.94 -10.30
N ARG A 34 -15.93 -3.38 -11.25
CA ARG A 34 -15.04 -2.24 -10.98
C ARG A 34 -15.84 -0.98 -10.71
N ASP A 35 -16.82 -0.69 -11.56
CA ASP A 35 -17.62 0.52 -11.48
C ASP A 35 -18.43 0.57 -10.17
N LEU A 36 -18.98 -0.57 -9.72
CA LEU A 36 -19.73 -0.69 -8.46
C LEU A 36 -18.86 -0.51 -7.20
N LEU A 37 -17.54 -0.66 -7.32
CA LEU A 37 -16.58 -0.42 -6.22
C LEU A 37 -15.92 0.96 -6.31
N MET A 38 -16.25 1.78 -7.29
CA MET A 38 -15.79 3.17 -7.34
C MET A 38 -16.47 3.98 -6.25
N LEU A 39 -15.72 4.79 -5.51
CA LEU A 39 -16.23 5.61 -4.41
C LEU A 39 -17.34 6.59 -4.87
N GLU A 40 -17.28 7.06 -6.11
CA GLU A 40 -18.30 7.90 -6.74
C GLU A 40 -19.63 7.18 -7.04
N ASN A 41 -19.62 5.85 -7.09
CA ASN A 41 -20.78 5.01 -7.45
C ASN A 41 -21.36 4.27 -6.24
N GLN A 42 -21.14 4.77 -5.02
CA GLN A 42 -21.63 4.12 -3.81
C GLN A 42 -23.08 4.51 -3.49
N LEU A 43 -23.93 3.51 -3.34
CA LEU A 43 -25.26 3.64 -2.74
C LEU A 43 -25.19 3.25 -1.26
N PRO A 44 -25.94 3.92 -0.37
CA PRO A 44 -26.03 3.52 1.02
C PRO A 44 -26.50 2.06 1.14
N PHE A 45 -25.81 1.27 1.94
CA PHE A 45 -26.03 -0.18 2.00
C PHE A 45 -27.45 -0.54 2.46
N PHE A 46 -28.03 0.23 3.39
CA PHE A 46 -29.41 0.03 3.85
C PHE A 46 -30.42 0.07 2.69
N VAL A 47 -30.19 0.89 1.65
CA VAL A 47 -31.04 0.94 0.46
C VAL A 47 -30.94 -0.37 -0.31
N LEU A 48 -29.72 -0.90 -0.46
CA LEU A 48 -29.49 -2.18 -1.13
C LEU A 48 -30.11 -3.34 -0.35
N GLU A 49 -30.08 -3.30 0.98
CA GLU A 49 -30.75 -4.29 1.83
C GLU A 49 -32.27 -4.28 1.66
N GLU A 50 -32.90 -3.09 1.62
CA GLU A 50 -34.33 -2.99 1.37
C GLU A 50 -34.71 -3.48 -0.03
N LEU A 51 -33.93 -3.12 -1.06
CA LEU A 51 -34.13 -3.64 -2.42
C LEU A 51 -33.95 -5.16 -2.48
N PHE A 52 -32.96 -5.69 -1.76
CA PHE A 52 -32.75 -7.13 -1.64
C PHE A 52 -33.97 -7.79 -0.99
N LYS A 53 -34.44 -7.31 0.16
CA LYS A 53 -35.65 -7.85 0.84
C LYS A 53 -36.89 -7.86 -0.06
N LEU A 54 -37.06 -6.84 -0.92
CA LEU A 54 -38.19 -6.75 -1.85
C LEU A 54 -38.08 -7.71 -3.04
N THR A 55 -36.87 -8.14 -3.40
CA THR A 55 -36.60 -8.99 -4.57
C THR A 55 -36.31 -10.44 -4.20
N SER A 56 -35.87 -10.69 -2.97
CA SER A 56 -35.63 -12.03 -2.44
C SER A 56 -36.94 -12.77 -2.27
N THR A 57 -37.08 -13.90 -2.95
CA THR A 57 -38.11 -14.90 -2.63
C THR A 57 -37.73 -15.64 -1.34
N ASP A 58 -38.71 -16.07 -0.53
CA ASP A 58 -38.58 -16.71 0.80
C ASP A 58 -37.67 -17.98 0.88
N GLN A 59 -36.96 -18.34 -0.19
CA GLN A 59 -36.10 -19.53 -0.31
C GLN A 59 -34.59 -19.23 -0.32
N GLU A 60 -34.16 -17.97 -0.30
CA GLU A 60 -32.72 -17.63 -0.32
C GLU A 60 -32.18 -17.39 1.11
N GLU A 61 -31.38 -18.34 1.61
CA GLU A 61 -30.73 -18.26 2.94
C GLU A 61 -29.47 -17.36 2.95
N THR A 62 -29.06 -16.81 1.80
CA THR A 62 -27.77 -16.09 1.69
C THR A 62 -27.95 -14.60 1.97
N SER A 63 -27.15 -14.03 2.87
CA SER A 63 -27.19 -12.59 3.17
C SER A 63 -26.59 -11.75 2.04
N LEU A 64 -27.11 -10.53 1.87
CA LEU A 64 -26.61 -9.58 0.87
C LEU A 64 -25.09 -9.33 0.96
N PRO A 65 -24.46 -9.17 2.15
CA PRO A 65 -23.01 -9.04 2.25
C PRO A 65 -22.26 -10.24 1.65
N VAL A 66 -22.73 -11.47 1.89
CA VAL A 66 -22.11 -12.69 1.34
C VAL A 66 -22.24 -12.73 -0.18
N LEU A 67 -23.39 -12.35 -0.73
CA LEU A 67 -23.58 -12.24 -2.18
C LEU A 67 -22.66 -11.17 -2.78
N ALA A 68 -22.56 -10.00 -2.15
CA ALA A 68 -21.72 -8.90 -2.62
C ALA A 68 -20.23 -9.31 -2.66
N VAL A 69 -19.69 -9.89 -1.58
CA VAL A 69 -18.27 -10.29 -1.59
C VAL A 69 -17.99 -11.44 -2.54
N THR A 70 -18.94 -12.36 -2.72
CA THR A 70 -18.84 -13.44 -3.71
C THR A 70 -18.80 -12.87 -5.12
N PHE A 71 -19.65 -11.88 -5.40
CA PHE A 71 -19.69 -11.17 -6.67
C PHE A 71 -18.39 -10.44 -6.97
N PHE A 72 -17.75 -9.78 -5.99
CA PHE A 72 -16.52 -9.01 -6.20
C PHE A 72 -15.22 -9.84 -6.12
N ASN A 73 -15.27 -11.08 -5.64
CA ASN A 73 -14.10 -11.94 -5.49
C ASN A 73 -13.17 -12.01 -6.72
N PRO A 74 -13.67 -12.10 -7.96
CA PRO A 74 -12.80 -12.19 -9.14
C PRO A 74 -11.84 -11.00 -9.33
N LEU A 75 -12.12 -9.83 -8.74
CA LEU A 75 -11.24 -8.66 -8.83
C LEU A 75 -9.98 -8.80 -7.97
N LEU A 76 -10.10 -9.47 -6.81
CA LEU A 76 -8.98 -9.72 -5.92
C LEU A 76 -9.20 -11.07 -5.20
N PRO A 77 -8.89 -12.19 -5.89
CA PRO A 77 -9.29 -13.54 -5.48
C PRO A 77 -8.75 -13.96 -4.12
N ARG A 78 -9.63 -14.49 -3.28
CA ARG A 78 -9.31 -14.95 -1.91
C ARG A 78 -10.14 -16.17 -1.52
N GLU A 79 -9.60 -16.94 -0.59
CA GLU A 79 -10.29 -18.06 0.05
C GLU A 79 -11.15 -17.58 1.23
N ASP A 80 -12.22 -18.32 1.53
CA ASP A 80 -13.08 -18.19 2.72
C ASP A 80 -13.64 -16.78 3.00
N ILE A 81 -14.02 -16.04 1.96
CA ILE A 81 -14.40 -14.61 2.06
C ILE A 81 -15.62 -14.40 2.96
N ALA A 82 -16.61 -15.29 2.87
CA ALA A 82 -17.80 -15.23 3.71
C ALA A 82 -17.48 -15.37 5.21
N ALA A 83 -16.42 -16.10 5.56
CA ALA A 83 -15.97 -16.24 6.95
C ALA A 83 -15.22 -15.01 7.47
N LYS A 84 -14.79 -14.10 6.58
CA LYS A 84 -14.11 -12.85 6.93
C LYS A 84 -15.06 -11.69 7.19
N LEU A 85 -16.33 -11.83 6.81
CA LEU A 85 -17.37 -10.86 7.13
C LEU A 85 -17.70 -10.93 8.62
N ASP A 86 -17.73 -9.77 9.25
CA ASP A 86 -18.23 -9.65 10.61
C ASP A 86 -19.77 -9.61 10.56
N LYS A 87 -20.42 -10.39 11.42
CA LYS A 87 -21.89 -10.51 11.47
C LYS A 87 -22.52 -9.35 12.22
N GLU A 88 -21.76 -8.67 13.06
CA GLU A 88 -22.21 -7.55 13.88
C GLU A 88 -21.85 -6.20 13.27
N GLU A 89 -21.13 -6.20 12.14
CA GLU A 89 -20.71 -4.98 11.45
C GLU A 89 -21.80 -4.47 10.52
N GLU A 90 -22.18 -3.22 10.72
CA GLU A 90 -22.99 -2.45 9.76
C GLU A 90 -22.05 -1.89 8.69
N TYR A 91 -22.48 -1.96 7.43
CA TYR A 91 -21.69 -1.49 6.29
C TYR A 91 -22.32 -0.25 5.70
N ASP A 92 -21.50 0.72 5.30
CA ASP A 92 -22.01 1.97 4.72
C ASP A 92 -22.42 1.79 3.25
N HIS A 93 -21.66 1.00 2.48
CA HIS A 93 -21.87 0.76 1.05
C HIS A 93 -21.04 -0.44 0.56
N LEU A 94 -21.19 -0.85 -0.70
CA LEU A 94 -20.54 -2.05 -1.28
C LEU A 94 -19.01 -2.03 -1.18
N LEU A 95 -18.39 -0.87 -1.41
CA LEU A 95 -16.93 -0.72 -1.27
C LEU A 95 -16.47 -0.98 0.18
N ASP A 96 -17.24 -0.58 1.19
CA ASP A 96 -16.90 -0.83 2.59
C ASP A 96 -17.09 -2.31 2.95
N VAL A 97 -18.18 -2.95 2.48
CA VAL A 97 -18.34 -4.42 2.60
C VAL A 97 -17.13 -5.14 2.00
N PHE A 98 -16.70 -4.77 0.80
CA PHE A 98 -15.58 -5.45 0.16
C PHE A 98 -14.25 -5.13 0.86
N ARG A 99 -14.06 -3.90 1.35
CA ARG A 99 -12.87 -3.49 2.11
C ARG A 99 -12.77 -4.23 3.45
N SER A 100 -13.87 -4.40 4.18
CA SER A 100 -13.91 -5.00 5.51
C SER A 100 -13.31 -6.42 5.55
N THR A 101 -13.48 -7.17 4.45
CA THR A 101 -12.92 -8.52 4.28
C THR A 101 -11.39 -8.61 4.30
N PHE A 102 -10.68 -7.47 4.21
CA PHE A 102 -9.22 -7.39 4.31
C PHE A 102 -8.74 -7.04 5.73
N LEU A 103 -9.67 -6.69 6.63
CA LEU A 103 -9.34 -6.09 7.92
C LEU A 103 -9.26 -7.12 9.06
N SER A 104 -9.63 -8.38 8.84
CA SER A 104 -9.71 -9.40 9.91
C SER A 104 -8.40 -9.57 10.69
N ALA A 105 -7.27 -9.78 10.01
CA ALA A 105 -5.96 -9.91 10.68
C ALA A 105 -5.56 -8.61 11.39
N VAL A 106 -5.78 -7.46 10.76
CA VAL A 106 -5.44 -6.16 11.35
C VAL A 106 -6.27 -5.89 12.60
N ARG A 107 -7.56 -6.17 12.58
CA ARG A 107 -8.45 -6.05 13.74
C ARG A 107 -8.00 -6.96 14.88
N LYS A 108 -7.63 -8.21 14.60
CA LYS A 108 -7.07 -9.13 15.60
C LYS A 108 -5.78 -8.58 16.20
N LYS A 109 -4.89 -8.06 15.36
CA LYS A 109 -3.60 -7.48 15.78
C LYS A 109 -3.78 -6.23 16.65
N VAL A 110 -4.67 -5.32 16.24
CA VAL A 110 -5.04 -4.10 16.98
C VAL A 110 -5.64 -4.45 18.34
N LYS A 111 -6.56 -5.43 18.40
CA LYS A 111 -7.14 -5.93 19.66
C LYS A 111 -6.06 -6.53 20.58
N ALA A 112 -5.16 -7.35 20.05
CA ALA A 112 -4.11 -8.03 20.83
C ALA A 112 -3.07 -7.06 21.43
N HIS A 113 -2.74 -5.99 20.73
CA HIS A 113 -1.78 -4.98 21.20
C HIS A 113 -2.39 -3.91 22.10
N GLY A 114 -3.66 -4.06 22.50
CA GLY A 114 -4.35 -3.07 23.33
C GLY A 114 -4.41 -1.70 22.67
N TRP A 115 -4.50 -1.67 21.33
CA TRP A 115 -4.66 -0.44 20.58
C TRP A 115 -6.06 0.12 20.83
N SER A 116 -6.17 0.81 21.96
CA SER A 116 -7.28 1.66 22.39
C SER A 116 -7.20 3.00 21.65
N GLY A 117 -7.32 2.95 20.33
CA GLY A 117 -7.80 4.10 19.58
C GLY A 117 -9.28 4.14 19.87
N SER A 118 -9.66 4.91 20.89
CA SER A 118 -11.01 5.03 21.40
C SER A 118 -11.99 5.10 20.22
N SER A 119 -12.96 4.18 20.16
CA SER A 119 -14.02 4.18 19.14
C SER A 119 -14.91 5.42 19.20
N HIS A 120 -14.67 6.33 20.15
CA HIS A 120 -15.34 7.61 20.25
C HIS A 120 -14.31 8.64 20.75
N ASN A 121 -14.18 9.77 20.03
CA ASN A 121 -13.37 10.95 20.36
C ASN A 121 -11.90 10.94 19.93
N LEU A 122 -11.66 10.85 18.63
CA LEU A 122 -10.64 11.65 17.97
C LEU A 122 -11.35 12.35 16.81
N SER A 123 -11.85 13.55 17.06
CA SER A 123 -12.21 14.44 15.97
C SER A 123 -10.94 14.74 15.20
N MET A 124 -10.76 14.14 14.02
CA MET A 124 -10.12 14.87 12.94
C MET A 124 -10.87 16.21 12.80
N PRO A 125 -10.19 17.32 12.49
CA PRO A 125 -10.94 18.46 11.98
C PRO A 125 -11.71 17.95 10.77
N ALA A 126 -13.04 17.87 10.90
CA ALA A 126 -13.92 17.44 9.83
C ALA A 126 -13.50 18.19 8.57
N ILE A 127 -12.92 17.46 7.62
CA ILE A 127 -12.57 18.02 6.34
C ILE A 127 -13.90 18.47 5.75
N ALA A 128 -14.05 19.78 5.53
CA ALA A 128 -15.34 20.36 5.18
C ALA A 128 -15.92 19.62 3.96
N SER A 129 -17.24 19.53 3.83
CA SER A 129 -17.88 18.82 2.70
C SER A 129 -17.38 19.28 1.32
N GLN A 130 -16.86 20.51 1.23
CA GLN A 130 -16.24 21.09 0.05
C GLN A 130 -14.84 20.52 -0.28
N ASP A 131 -14.11 20.04 0.72
CA ASP A 131 -12.78 19.45 0.59
C ASP A 131 -12.83 17.96 0.24
N ARG A 132 -13.92 17.23 0.53
CA ARG A 132 -14.08 15.81 0.10
C ARG A 132 -14.11 15.64 -1.42
N ASN A 133 -14.79 16.55 -2.12
CA ASN A 133 -14.79 16.57 -3.59
C ASN A 133 -13.41 16.94 -4.14
N LEU A 134 -12.67 17.82 -3.44
CA LEU A 134 -11.30 18.15 -3.79
C LEU A 134 -10.37 16.95 -3.58
N ILE A 135 -10.54 16.17 -2.50
CA ILE A 135 -9.80 14.94 -2.26
C ILE A 135 -10.10 13.93 -3.37
N LEU A 136 -11.38 13.70 -3.70
CA LEU A 136 -11.76 12.77 -4.75
C LEU A 136 -11.20 13.21 -6.12
N ASP A 137 -11.26 14.50 -6.45
CA ASP A 137 -10.70 15.05 -7.69
C ASP A 137 -9.16 14.96 -7.69
N VAL A 138 -8.49 15.21 -6.57
CA VAL A 138 -7.03 15.02 -6.42
C VAL A 138 -6.65 13.56 -6.57
N PHE A 139 -7.40 12.63 -5.98
CA PHE A 139 -7.17 11.20 -6.12
C PHE A 139 -7.42 10.73 -7.56
N LEU A 140 -8.48 11.22 -8.21
CA LEU A 140 -8.82 10.86 -9.59
C LEU A 140 -7.82 11.44 -10.59
N THR A 141 -7.48 12.72 -10.47
CA THR A 141 -6.45 13.36 -11.30
C THR A 141 -5.07 12.75 -11.07
N THR A 142 -4.72 12.42 -9.82
CA THR A 142 -3.47 11.72 -9.50
C THR A 142 -3.47 10.31 -10.06
N PHE A 143 -4.56 9.55 -9.89
CA PHE A 143 -4.73 8.22 -10.46
C PHE A 143 -4.54 8.26 -11.97
N LEU A 144 -5.23 9.17 -12.67
CA LEU A 144 -5.09 9.33 -14.11
C LEU A 144 -3.66 9.72 -14.49
N SER A 145 -3.02 10.63 -13.75
CA SER A 145 -1.63 11.03 -14.03
C SER A 145 -0.62 9.90 -13.79
N ALA A 146 -0.80 9.09 -12.74
CA ALA A 146 0.04 7.96 -12.41
C ALA A 146 -0.13 6.83 -13.44
N VAL A 147 -1.38 6.52 -13.81
CA VAL A 147 -1.70 5.55 -14.87
C VAL A 147 -1.15 6.04 -16.21
N GLN A 148 -1.30 7.32 -16.56
CA GLN A 148 -0.71 7.90 -17.78
C GLN A 148 0.83 7.85 -17.76
N ALA A 149 1.47 8.10 -16.61
CA ALA A 149 2.92 7.99 -16.46
C ALA A 149 3.41 6.53 -16.62
N CYS A 150 2.60 5.55 -16.19
CA CYS A 150 2.90 4.13 -16.33
C CYS A 150 2.65 3.62 -17.77
N THR A 151 1.67 4.18 -18.49
CA THR A 151 1.24 3.69 -19.81
C THR A 151 1.98 4.32 -21.00
N ARG A 152 2.71 5.43 -20.83
CA ARG A 152 3.56 6.01 -21.89
C ARG A 152 4.74 5.08 -22.23
N ARG A 153 4.55 4.23 -23.24
CA ARG A 153 5.64 3.52 -23.93
C ARG A 153 6.57 4.56 -24.58
N GLY A 154 7.77 4.73 -24.03
CA GLY A 154 8.93 5.14 -24.82
C GLY A 154 9.16 6.63 -25.05
N THR A 155 9.06 7.49 -24.03
CA THR A 155 9.81 8.76 -24.07
C THR A 155 10.88 8.79 -22.98
N HIS A 156 12.13 8.97 -23.42
CA HIS A 156 13.32 9.24 -22.61
C HIS A 156 13.23 10.63 -21.95
N GLY A 157 12.11 10.93 -21.28
CA GLY A 157 12.03 12.03 -20.35
C GLY A 157 12.69 11.59 -19.05
N SER A 158 13.86 12.16 -18.75
CA SER A 158 14.39 12.14 -17.39
C SER A 158 13.40 12.90 -16.51
N PHE A 159 12.43 12.20 -15.92
CA PHE A 159 11.73 12.72 -14.76
C PHE A 159 12.76 12.76 -13.64
N SER A 160 13.45 13.89 -13.53
CA SER A 160 14.12 14.26 -12.30
C SER A 160 13.00 14.41 -11.27
N SER A 161 12.92 13.47 -10.34
CA SER A 161 12.22 13.67 -9.08
C SER A 161 12.94 14.83 -8.38
N SER A 162 12.57 16.07 -8.70
CA SER A 162 12.88 17.20 -7.86
C SER A 162 12.16 16.95 -6.54
N HIS A 163 12.92 16.39 -5.60
CA HIS A 163 12.56 16.19 -4.22
C HIS A 163 12.24 17.56 -3.61
N SER A 164 10.97 17.93 -3.62
CA SER A 164 10.45 18.82 -2.59
C SER A 164 10.39 17.99 -1.32
N SER A 165 11.43 18.11 -0.50
CA SER A 165 11.54 17.60 0.86
C SER A 165 10.54 18.30 1.79
N ALA A 166 9.24 18.16 1.53
CA ALA A 166 8.26 18.23 2.60
C ALA A 166 8.39 16.89 3.33
N SER A 167 9.24 16.88 4.36
CA SER A 167 9.48 15.74 5.23
C SER A 167 8.17 15.34 5.92
N GLN A 168 7.37 14.50 5.29
CA GLN A 168 6.54 13.58 6.05
C GLN A 168 7.51 12.73 6.87
N ASP A 169 7.41 12.79 8.20
CA ASP A 169 8.21 11.96 9.10
C ASP A 169 7.89 10.49 8.81
N ARG A 170 8.67 9.89 7.91
CA ARG A 170 8.53 8.49 7.54
C ARG A 170 8.80 7.64 8.78
N GLN A 171 7.86 6.75 9.10
CA GLN A 171 7.99 5.91 10.28
C GLN A 171 8.96 4.74 10.04
N LEU A 172 9.22 4.38 8.77
CA LEU A 172 10.24 3.45 8.31
C LEU A 172 11.23 4.26 7.47
N ASN A 173 12.51 4.23 7.85
CA ASN A 173 13.53 5.11 7.28
C ASN A 173 14.35 4.47 6.16
N HIS A 174 14.05 3.21 5.83
CA HIS A 174 14.92 2.38 5.00
C HIS A 174 14.15 1.69 3.88
N CYS A 175 14.71 1.75 2.67
CA CYS A 175 14.16 1.05 1.51
C CYS A 175 14.53 -0.45 1.52
N ALA A 176 13.94 -1.25 0.64
CA ALA A 176 14.10 -2.70 0.58
C ALA A 176 15.58 -3.12 0.49
N ILE A 177 16.37 -2.40 -0.32
CA ILE A 177 17.81 -2.67 -0.43
C ILE A 177 18.51 -2.47 0.91
N GLU A 178 18.29 -1.33 1.58
CA GLU A 178 18.93 -1.00 2.86
C GLU A 178 18.52 -1.98 3.97
N VAL A 179 17.24 -2.38 3.96
CA VAL A 179 16.71 -3.40 4.88
C VAL A 179 17.42 -4.74 4.66
N GLN A 180 17.57 -5.19 3.40
CA GLN A 180 18.33 -6.42 3.08
C GLN A 180 19.82 -6.30 3.44
N GLU A 181 20.44 -5.15 3.17
CA GLU A 181 21.84 -4.90 3.55
C GLU A 181 22.08 -5.01 5.05
N ALA A 182 21.10 -4.59 5.86
CA ALA A 182 21.12 -4.72 7.31
C ALA A 182 20.93 -6.17 7.82
N GLY A 183 20.83 -7.13 6.90
CA GLY A 183 20.62 -8.54 7.19
C GLY A 183 19.20 -8.85 7.64
N VAL A 184 18.23 -8.06 7.21
CA VAL A 184 16.81 -8.41 7.32
C VAL A 184 16.39 -9.18 6.07
N GLU A 185 15.87 -10.39 6.26
CA GLU A 185 15.34 -11.20 5.18
C GLU A 185 13.92 -10.74 4.87
N ILE A 186 13.66 -10.40 3.61
CA ILE A 186 12.32 -10.01 3.15
C ILE A 186 11.69 -11.24 2.50
N GLN A 187 10.55 -11.69 3.01
CA GLN A 187 9.87 -12.91 2.54
C GLN A 187 8.39 -12.66 2.25
N LYS A 188 7.84 -13.40 1.29
CA LYS A 188 6.39 -13.48 1.10
C LYS A 188 5.71 -14.17 2.28
N GLN A 189 4.60 -13.60 2.73
CA GLN A 189 3.71 -14.24 3.69
C GLN A 189 2.63 -15.05 2.97
N GLU A 190 2.54 -16.35 3.24
CA GLU A 190 1.54 -17.23 2.64
C GLU A 190 0.28 -17.35 3.50
N ASN A 191 -0.86 -17.63 2.85
CA ASN A 191 -2.16 -17.86 3.50
C ASN A 191 -2.53 -16.81 4.55
N CYS A 192 -2.31 -15.53 4.20
CA CYS A 192 -2.52 -14.40 5.09
C CYS A 192 -3.47 -13.36 4.50
N ASP A 193 -3.94 -12.45 5.34
CA ASP A 193 -4.68 -11.27 4.89
C ASP A 193 -3.73 -10.26 4.26
N LEU A 194 -4.21 -9.51 3.25
CA LEU A 194 -3.41 -8.56 2.47
C LEU A 194 -2.64 -7.54 3.30
N LEU A 195 -3.18 -7.18 4.46
CA LEU A 195 -2.64 -6.15 5.35
C LEU A 195 -1.79 -6.74 6.50
N ASP A 196 -1.63 -8.05 6.56
CA ASP A 196 -0.95 -8.74 7.66
C ASP A 196 0.57 -8.79 7.47
N ILE A 197 1.24 -7.66 7.75
CA ILE A 197 2.71 -7.59 7.76
C ILE A 197 3.22 -7.97 9.15
N SER A 198 4.28 -8.77 9.18
CA SER A 198 4.94 -9.17 10.43
C SER A 198 6.46 -9.07 10.33
N TYR A 199 7.10 -8.72 11.44
CA TYR A 199 8.55 -8.71 11.57
C TYR A 199 8.98 -9.45 12.84
N ASN A 200 9.65 -10.58 12.65
CA ASN A 200 10.13 -11.45 13.72
C ASN A 200 11.54 -11.95 13.39
N ASP A 201 12.45 -11.87 14.36
CA ASP A 201 13.80 -12.46 14.30
C ASP A 201 14.61 -12.14 13.04
N GLY A 202 14.50 -10.91 12.54
CA GLY A 202 15.22 -10.48 11.33
C GLY A 202 14.55 -10.88 10.03
N VAL A 203 13.35 -11.45 10.06
CA VAL A 203 12.55 -11.76 8.87
C VAL A 203 11.35 -10.82 8.81
N LEU A 204 11.26 -10.03 7.74
CA LEU A 204 10.13 -9.18 7.39
C LEU A 204 9.22 -9.92 6.40
N LYS A 205 8.06 -10.37 6.88
CA LYS A 205 7.07 -11.06 6.07
C LYS A 205 6.03 -10.09 5.56
N ILE A 206 5.84 -10.06 4.24
CA ILE A 206 4.92 -9.14 3.55
C ILE A 206 3.93 -9.97 2.71
N PRO A 207 2.62 -9.73 2.82
CA PRO A 207 1.63 -10.38 1.98
C PRO A 207 1.84 -10.11 0.48
N PRO A 208 1.51 -11.06 -0.40
CA PRO A 208 1.58 -10.84 -1.84
C PRO A 208 0.56 -9.78 -2.28
N LEU A 209 1.04 -8.80 -3.03
CA LEU A 209 0.29 -7.68 -3.56
C LEU A 209 0.26 -7.75 -5.10
N PRO A 210 -0.88 -8.14 -5.71
CA PRO A 210 -1.05 -8.06 -7.15
C PRO A 210 -1.25 -6.60 -7.59
N ILE A 211 -0.44 -6.13 -8.53
CA ILE A 211 -0.52 -4.77 -9.09
C ILE A 211 -0.83 -4.86 -10.59
N ASN A 212 -2.10 -4.69 -10.96
CA ASN A 212 -2.57 -4.76 -12.34
C ASN A 212 -3.69 -3.74 -12.59
N ASP A 213 -4.21 -3.72 -13.82
CA ASP A 213 -5.22 -2.75 -14.24
C ASP A 213 -6.55 -2.83 -13.48
N ASP A 214 -6.81 -3.93 -12.75
CA ASP A 214 -8.02 -4.12 -11.93
C ASP A 214 -7.77 -3.78 -10.45
N THR A 215 -6.61 -4.16 -9.90
CA THR A 215 -6.32 -3.97 -8.48
C THR A 215 -5.87 -2.56 -8.15
N VAL A 216 -5.21 -1.86 -9.08
CA VAL A 216 -4.77 -0.47 -8.86
C VAL A 216 -5.97 0.45 -8.59
N PRO A 217 -7.02 0.54 -9.44
CA PRO A 217 -8.19 1.36 -9.13
C PRO A 217 -8.84 0.99 -7.80
N LEU A 218 -8.92 -0.31 -7.48
CA LEU A 218 -9.50 -0.80 -6.23
C LEU A 218 -8.74 -0.26 -5.00
N PHE A 219 -7.41 -0.36 -4.98
CA PHE A 219 -6.61 0.14 -3.86
C PHE A 219 -6.73 1.66 -3.68
N PHE A 220 -6.82 2.41 -4.79
CA PHE A 220 -7.07 3.84 -4.73
C PHE A 220 -8.42 4.16 -4.12
N ASN A 221 -9.47 3.42 -4.47
CA ASN A 221 -10.80 3.62 -3.88
C ASN A 221 -10.81 3.27 -2.38
N PHE A 222 -10.09 2.22 -1.94
CA PHE A 222 -9.95 1.94 -0.50
C PHE A 222 -9.26 3.07 0.26
N ILE A 223 -8.18 3.62 -0.30
CA ILE A 223 -7.48 4.75 0.34
C ILE A 223 -8.36 6.00 0.31
N ALA A 224 -8.99 6.32 -0.81
CA ALA A 224 -9.88 7.47 -0.92
C ALA A 224 -11.04 7.38 0.08
N PHE A 225 -11.63 6.20 0.26
CA PHE A 225 -12.65 5.95 1.28
C PHE A 225 -12.10 6.28 2.69
N GLU A 226 -10.94 5.74 3.05
CA GLU A 226 -10.29 6.01 4.34
C GLU A 226 -9.90 7.48 4.56
N GLN A 227 -9.69 8.24 3.49
CA GLN A 227 -9.31 9.66 3.57
C GLN A 227 -10.53 10.59 3.60
N CYS A 228 -11.68 10.13 3.11
CA CYS A 228 -12.92 10.91 3.01
C CYS A 228 -13.89 10.67 4.18
N ASP A 229 -13.79 9.53 4.85
CA ASP A 229 -14.61 9.17 6.01
C ASP A 229 -13.82 9.28 7.32
N ASP A 230 -14.23 10.21 8.17
CA ASP A 230 -13.63 10.45 9.48
C ASP A 230 -13.79 9.24 10.44
N ALA A 231 -14.79 8.37 10.21
CA ALA A 231 -15.00 7.15 10.99
C ALA A 231 -14.10 5.99 10.52
N ALA A 232 -13.63 6.03 9.26
CA ALA A 232 -12.83 4.97 8.67
C ALA A 232 -11.39 4.98 9.21
N ARG A 233 -10.93 3.84 9.72
CA ARG A 233 -9.53 3.68 10.15
C ARG A 233 -8.58 3.59 8.94
N PRO A 234 -7.38 4.21 8.99
CA PRO A 234 -6.47 4.33 7.84
C PRO A 234 -5.63 3.08 7.59
N PHE A 235 -6.23 1.88 7.48
CA PHE A 235 -5.49 0.63 7.35
C PHE A 235 -4.78 0.46 5.99
N PHE A 236 -5.48 0.69 4.88
CA PHE A 236 -4.86 0.68 3.55
C PHE A 236 -3.89 1.85 3.38
N THR A 237 -4.23 3.02 3.91
CA THR A 237 -3.34 4.18 4.00
C THR A 237 -2.01 3.80 4.66
N ASN A 238 -2.03 3.24 5.86
CA ASN A 238 -0.84 2.80 6.59
C ASN A 238 -0.01 1.77 5.79
N PHE A 239 -0.69 0.83 5.14
CA PHE A 239 -0.04 -0.20 4.31
C PHE A 239 0.68 0.40 3.10
N PHE A 240 0.06 1.33 2.38
CA PHE A 240 0.69 1.99 1.22
C PHE A 240 1.80 2.96 1.62
N MET A 241 1.69 3.62 2.78
CA MET A 241 2.78 4.43 3.33
C MET A 241 4.00 3.58 3.75
N PHE A 242 3.75 2.37 4.26
CA PHE A 242 4.82 1.38 4.48
C PHE A 242 5.48 0.97 3.15
N LEU A 243 4.70 0.72 2.09
CA LEU A 243 5.25 0.37 0.78
C LEU A 243 6.05 1.52 0.14
N ASP A 244 5.61 2.77 0.22
CA ASP A 244 6.37 3.94 -0.25
C ASP A 244 7.71 4.09 0.48
N SER A 245 7.72 3.79 1.78
CA SER A 245 8.95 3.80 2.57
C SER A 245 9.92 2.70 2.11
N LEU A 246 9.39 1.51 1.79
CA LEU A 246 10.18 0.35 1.34
C LEU A 246 10.62 0.48 -0.13
N ILE A 247 9.88 1.20 -0.97
CA ILE A 247 10.05 1.24 -2.43
C ILE A 247 10.55 2.62 -2.87
N TYR A 248 11.86 2.84 -2.76
CA TYR A 248 12.45 4.08 -3.25
C TYR A 248 12.65 4.06 -4.78
N SER A 249 13.00 2.90 -5.34
CA SER A 249 13.46 2.76 -6.72
C SER A 249 12.95 1.48 -7.39
N LYS A 250 13.18 1.38 -8.70
CA LYS A 250 12.89 0.16 -9.48
C LYS A 250 13.65 -1.08 -8.99
N LEU A 251 14.77 -0.89 -8.28
CA LEU A 251 15.58 -1.98 -7.73
C LEU A 251 14.92 -2.55 -6.46
N ASP A 252 14.29 -1.70 -5.65
CA ASP A 252 13.50 -2.13 -4.49
C ASP A 252 12.30 -2.97 -4.95
N VAL A 253 11.59 -2.52 -6.00
CA VAL A 253 10.54 -3.32 -6.63
C VAL A 253 11.09 -4.63 -7.19
N GLN A 254 12.32 -4.64 -7.71
CA GLN A 254 12.93 -5.86 -8.23
C GLN A 254 13.16 -6.90 -7.13
N ILE A 255 13.56 -6.47 -5.93
CA ILE A 255 13.68 -7.34 -4.76
C ILE A 255 12.31 -7.92 -4.41
N LEU A 256 11.30 -7.07 -4.23
CA LEU A 256 9.95 -7.50 -3.85
C LEU A 256 9.29 -8.40 -4.91
N HIS A 257 9.57 -8.18 -6.19
CA HIS A 257 9.09 -9.04 -7.26
C HIS A 257 9.78 -10.40 -7.28
N ARG A 258 11.10 -10.47 -6.99
CA ARG A 258 11.83 -11.74 -6.89
C ARG A 258 11.31 -12.61 -5.74
N GLU A 259 10.96 -11.98 -4.63
CA GLU A 259 10.35 -12.64 -3.47
C GLU A 259 8.86 -12.94 -3.66
N ALA A 260 8.30 -12.70 -4.86
CA ALA A 260 6.88 -12.87 -5.19
C ALA A 260 5.92 -12.08 -4.26
N ILE A 261 6.42 -11.00 -3.63
CA ILE A 261 5.64 -10.06 -2.83
C ILE A 261 4.89 -9.10 -3.75
N ILE A 262 5.55 -8.55 -4.78
CA ILE A 262 4.87 -7.69 -5.77
C ILE A 262 4.82 -8.40 -7.10
N ASN A 263 3.64 -8.88 -7.49
CA ASN A 263 3.39 -9.41 -8.82
C ASN A 263 2.68 -8.34 -9.65
N HIS A 264 3.35 -7.78 -10.67
CA HIS A 264 2.82 -6.65 -11.42
C HIS A 264 2.71 -6.87 -12.92
N ALA A 265 1.72 -6.21 -13.53
CA ALA A 265 1.45 -6.19 -14.96
C ALA A 265 1.54 -4.77 -15.56
N LEU A 266 2.27 -3.86 -14.91
CA LEU A 266 2.40 -2.44 -15.33
C LEU A 266 3.50 -2.20 -16.38
N GLY A 267 4.09 -3.26 -16.91
CA GLY A 267 5.12 -3.21 -17.96
C GLY A 267 6.55 -2.89 -17.48
N SER A 268 6.75 -2.31 -16.29
CA SER A 268 8.10 -2.17 -15.71
C SER A 268 8.11 -1.98 -14.20
N ASN A 269 9.18 -2.42 -13.53
CA ASN A 269 9.41 -2.15 -12.10
C ASN A 269 9.47 -0.63 -11.79
N LYS A 270 9.88 0.19 -12.77
CA LYS A 270 9.88 1.64 -12.63
C LYS A 270 8.46 2.20 -12.56
N ALA A 271 7.52 1.65 -13.33
CA ALA A 271 6.12 2.06 -13.30
C ALA A 271 5.50 1.80 -11.92
N VAL A 272 5.77 0.63 -11.31
CA VAL A 272 5.31 0.33 -9.94
C VAL A 272 5.87 1.32 -8.91
N ALA A 273 7.18 1.61 -8.95
CA ALA A 273 7.80 2.55 -8.02
C ALA A 273 7.21 3.97 -8.17
N ILE A 274 6.97 4.42 -9.41
CA ILE A 274 6.29 5.69 -9.67
C ILE A 274 4.87 5.68 -9.12
N LEU A 275 4.10 4.62 -9.39
CA LEU A 275 2.72 4.51 -8.94
C LEU A 275 2.61 4.64 -7.40
N ILE A 276 3.40 3.85 -6.67
CA ILE A 276 3.35 3.82 -5.20
C ILE A 276 3.80 5.17 -4.61
N ASN A 277 4.90 5.74 -5.12
CA ASN A 277 5.43 6.99 -4.59
C ASN A 277 4.55 8.20 -4.95
N THR A 278 3.91 8.18 -6.12
CA THR A 278 2.92 9.19 -6.51
C THR A 278 1.67 9.10 -5.64
N LEU A 279 1.20 7.89 -5.35
CA LEU A 279 0.07 7.65 -4.46
C LEU A 279 0.36 8.18 -3.04
N ALA A 280 1.47 7.78 -2.44
CA ALA A 280 1.82 8.18 -1.07
C ALA A 280 1.94 9.71 -0.89
N ARG A 281 2.36 10.45 -1.92
CA ARG A 281 2.44 11.92 -1.87
C ARG A 281 1.09 12.61 -1.71
N GLN A 282 -0.02 11.96 -2.07
CA GLN A 282 -1.37 12.53 -1.95
C GLN A 282 -2.10 12.10 -0.67
N ILE A 283 -1.52 11.19 0.10
CA ILE A 283 -2.15 10.65 1.30
C ILE A 283 -1.87 11.58 2.48
N VAL A 284 -2.91 11.96 3.21
CA VAL A 284 -2.77 12.56 4.54
C VAL A 284 -2.46 11.43 5.51
N TYR A 285 -1.23 11.44 6.02
CA TYR A 285 -0.70 10.36 6.87
C TYR A 285 -0.44 10.86 8.30
N ASP A 286 -1.07 10.19 9.26
CA ASP A 286 -0.81 10.36 10.70
C ASP A 286 -0.06 9.14 11.25
N PRO A 287 1.25 9.25 11.54
CA PRO A 287 2.05 8.15 12.09
C PRO A 287 1.55 7.62 13.44
N SER A 288 0.76 8.41 14.19
CA SER A 288 0.22 7.99 15.48
C SER A 288 -0.88 6.93 15.34
N GLN A 289 -1.52 6.85 14.16
CA GLN A 289 -2.58 5.90 13.84
C GLN A 289 -2.08 4.66 13.05
N CYS A 290 -0.76 4.50 12.93
CA CYS A 290 -0.16 3.49 12.06
C CYS A 290 -0.06 2.08 12.68
N TYR A 291 -0.93 1.16 12.24
CA TYR A 291 -0.97 -0.22 12.74
C TYR A 291 0.33 -1.02 12.57
N LEU A 292 1.21 -0.56 11.66
CA LEU A 292 2.52 -1.14 11.36
C LEU A 292 3.67 -0.48 12.14
N SER A 293 3.37 0.49 13.00
CA SER A 293 4.40 1.27 13.72
C SER A 293 5.32 0.40 14.56
N ALA A 294 4.82 -0.70 15.13
CA ALA A 294 5.62 -1.64 15.92
C ALA A 294 6.64 -2.37 15.04
N GLU A 295 6.22 -2.92 13.89
CA GLU A 295 7.09 -3.58 12.93
C GLU A 295 8.12 -2.62 12.34
N MET A 296 7.68 -1.43 11.90
CA MET A 296 8.55 -0.41 11.32
C MET A 296 9.62 0.03 12.33
N LYS A 297 9.26 0.21 13.61
CA LYS A 297 10.23 0.52 14.68
C LYS A 297 11.26 -0.59 14.88
N LYS A 298 10.83 -1.86 14.86
CA LYS A 298 11.75 -3.01 15.00
C LYS A 298 12.72 -3.09 13.82
N VAL A 299 12.24 -2.90 12.59
CA VAL A 299 13.08 -2.88 11.37
C VAL A 299 14.06 -1.71 11.42
N ASN A 300 13.58 -0.50 11.75
CA ASN A 300 14.45 0.66 11.92
C ASN A 300 15.53 0.44 12.97
N HIS A 301 15.17 -0.15 14.11
CA HIS A 301 16.14 -0.46 15.16
C HIS A 301 17.22 -1.40 14.65
N ARG A 302 16.84 -2.46 13.92
CA ARG A 302 17.79 -3.39 13.31
C ARG A 302 18.74 -2.70 12.33
N CYS A 303 18.20 -1.89 11.42
CA CYS A 303 18.99 -1.14 10.44
C CYS A 303 19.93 -0.15 11.14
N LYS A 304 19.44 0.60 12.12
CA LYS A 304 20.25 1.53 12.93
C LYS A 304 21.43 0.82 13.58
N VAL A 305 21.18 -0.29 14.28
CA VAL A 305 22.25 -1.07 14.93
C VAL A 305 23.28 -1.55 13.91
N TYR A 306 22.83 -2.05 12.76
CA TYR A 306 23.72 -2.50 11.70
C TYR A 306 24.61 -1.37 11.16
N TYR A 307 24.03 -0.26 10.72
CA TYR A 307 24.78 0.85 10.12
C TYR A 307 25.71 1.54 11.13
N GLU A 308 25.29 1.68 12.39
CA GLU A 308 26.18 2.15 13.45
C GLU A 308 27.36 1.20 13.68
N SER A 309 27.14 -0.12 13.68
CA SER A 309 28.22 -1.10 13.84
C SER A 309 29.21 -1.08 12.67
N LYS A 310 28.71 -0.91 11.44
CA LYS A 310 29.51 -0.77 10.21
C LYS A 310 30.35 0.49 10.26
N LEU A 311 29.77 1.61 10.67
CA LEU A 311 30.48 2.89 10.85
C LEU A 311 31.58 2.77 11.92
N ARG A 312 31.27 2.18 13.09
CA ARG A 312 32.27 1.92 14.16
C ARG A 312 33.42 1.05 13.67
N THR A 313 33.13 0.03 12.86
CA THR A 313 34.13 -0.89 12.31
C THR A 313 35.00 -0.20 11.26
N TRP A 314 34.38 0.55 10.35
CA TRP A 314 35.09 1.35 9.36
C TRP A 314 36.00 2.39 10.01
N TRP A 315 35.49 3.14 11.00
CA TRP A 315 36.27 4.14 11.74
C TRP A 315 37.46 3.51 12.46
N ARG A 316 37.26 2.37 13.14
CA ARG A 316 38.35 1.59 13.74
C ARG A 316 39.41 1.19 12.70
N ASN A 317 38.99 0.75 11.51
CA ASN A 317 39.91 0.37 10.45
C ASN A 317 40.67 1.58 9.89
N LEU A 318 40.00 2.71 9.71
CA LEU A 318 40.61 3.96 9.26
C LEU A 318 41.67 4.43 10.27
N VAL A 319 41.31 4.52 11.55
CA VAL A 319 42.23 4.92 12.63
C VAL A 319 43.41 3.95 12.69
N ARG A 320 43.15 2.64 12.65
CA ARG A 320 44.22 1.63 12.71
C ARG A 320 45.13 1.66 11.48
N LYS A 321 44.65 2.03 10.29
CA LYS A 321 45.45 1.99 9.05
C LYS A 321 46.23 3.29 8.80
N TYR A 322 45.66 4.44 9.17
CA TYR A 322 46.22 5.75 8.85
C TYR A 322 46.73 6.53 10.08
N PHE A 323 46.16 6.28 11.26
CA PHE A 323 46.47 7.03 12.49
C PHE A 323 47.16 6.17 13.56
N SER A 324 47.66 4.99 13.22
CA SER A 324 48.40 4.12 14.13
C SER A 324 49.87 4.50 14.29
N ASN A 325 50.43 5.26 13.34
CA ASN A 325 51.78 5.80 13.43
C ASN A 325 51.72 7.29 13.82
N PRO A 326 52.32 7.71 14.95
CA PRO A 326 52.39 9.11 15.36
C PRO A 326 52.93 10.04 14.27
N TRP A 327 53.86 9.55 13.45
CA TRP A 327 54.45 10.29 12.33
C TRP A 327 53.46 10.56 11.20
N SER A 328 52.51 9.65 10.96
CA SER A 328 51.46 9.86 9.95
C SER A 328 50.50 10.97 10.37
N ILE A 329 50.21 11.10 11.67
CA ILE A 329 49.41 12.19 12.23
C ILE A 329 50.14 13.54 12.07
N LEU A 330 51.43 13.55 12.41
CA LEU A 330 52.26 14.76 12.30
C LEU A 330 52.40 15.23 10.83
N SER A 331 52.55 14.28 9.90
CA SER A 331 52.60 14.57 8.46
C SER A 331 51.27 15.13 7.94
N LEU A 332 50.13 14.57 8.36
CA LEU A 332 48.82 15.09 8.01
C LEU A 332 48.60 16.51 8.55
N ALA A 333 48.98 16.76 9.81
CA ALA A 333 48.88 18.08 10.43
C ALA A 333 49.74 19.14 9.70
N ALA A 334 50.97 18.79 9.34
CA ALA A 334 51.85 19.66 8.57
C ALA A 334 51.26 19.97 7.18
N ALA A 335 50.69 18.96 6.49
CA ALA A 335 50.04 19.15 5.20
C ALA A 335 48.82 20.08 5.27
N ILE A 336 47.97 19.91 6.30
CA ILE A 336 46.82 20.80 6.54
C ILE A 336 47.28 22.24 6.81
N LEU A 337 48.31 22.42 7.65
CA LEU A 337 48.89 23.74 7.93
C LEU A 337 49.41 24.42 6.65
N LEU A 338 50.14 23.67 5.82
CA LEU A 338 50.63 24.18 4.54
C LEU A 338 49.49 24.56 3.61
N LEU A 339 48.43 23.75 3.54
CA LEU A 339 47.25 24.05 2.73
C LEU A 339 46.58 25.35 3.20
N ILE A 340 46.40 25.54 4.51
CA ILE A 340 45.88 26.79 5.07
C ILE A 340 46.76 27.98 4.68
N LEU A 341 48.08 27.85 4.82
CA LEU A 341 49.03 28.89 4.40
C LEU A 341 48.92 29.20 2.91
N THR A 342 48.77 28.19 2.05
CA THR A 342 48.58 28.42 0.60
C THR A 342 47.27 29.13 0.29
N VAL A 343 46.18 28.83 0.99
CA VAL A 343 44.90 29.53 0.82
C VAL A 343 45.04 30.99 1.24
N VAL A 344 45.66 31.24 2.40
CA VAL A 344 45.93 32.59 2.90
C VAL A 344 46.83 33.37 1.93
N GLN A 345 47.91 32.76 1.45
CA GLN A 345 48.81 33.35 0.46
C GLN A 345 48.08 33.67 -0.85
N THR A 346 47.24 32.75 -1.32
CA THR A 346 46.44 32.92 -2.54
C THR A 346 45.43 34.07 -2.36
N PHE A 347 44.79 34.16 -1.18
CA PHE A 347 43.89 35.26 -0.85
C PHE A 347 44.62 36.62 -0.86
N TYR A 348 45.77 36.74 -0.19
CA TYR A 348 46.53 38.00 -0.13
C TYR A 348 47.18 38.39 -1.46
N THR A 349 47.49 37.43 -2.33
CA THR A 349 48.02 37.72 -3.68
C THR A 349 46.94 38.17 -4.65
N ILE A 350 45.72 37.64 -4.52
CA ILE A 350 44.58 37.98 -5.37
C ILE A 350 43.85 39.25 -4.89
N TYR A 351 43.74 39.47 -3.58
CA TYR A 351 43.08 40.64 -2.99
C TYR A 351 43.50 42.00 -3.58
N PRO A 352 44.79 42.31 -3.82
CA PRO A 352 45.21 43.57 -4.45
C PRO A 352 44.94 43.65 -5.95
N VAL A 353 44.53 42.56 -6.62
CA VAL A 353 44.11 42.58 -8.04
C VAL A 353 42.63 43.00 -8.19
N TYR A 354 41.85 42.86 -7.12
CA TYR A 354 40.42 43.24 -7.07
C TYR A 354 40.15 44.54 -6.29
N LYS A 355 41.22 45.26 -5.90
CA LYS A 355 41.18 46.60 -5.32
C LYS A 355 41.81 47.56 -6.32
#